data_AF-A0A974NMZ2-F1
#
_entry.id   AF-A0A974NMZ2-F1
#
_cell.length_a   1.000
_cell.length_b   1.000
_cell.length_c   1.000
_cell.angle_alpha   90.00
_cell.angle_beta   90.00
_cell.angle_gamma   90.00
#
_symmetry.space_group_name_H-M   'P 1'
#
loop_
_entity.id
_entity.type
_entity.pdbx_description
1 polymer ?
#
loop_
_entity_poly.entity_id
_entity_poly.type
_entity_poly.pdbx_seq_one_letter_code
_entity_poly.pdbx_strand_id
1 'polypeptide(L)'
;MLKKNFLTKNLLKWVPNNEQRLYEKKLTDVMKRLKIQNYNFNWERTSCFVEFHYNENFYRFEHSIEKAKKNGIILYNGLDCLRELTQSLEDLCGIIDRGMNDLETWISGMKQSPSETKMPGFQEEFEIRYKTLGRQNYAEYNTEELKELFPFGTEPSLKEFTQNQIDQRSLLNKARL
;
A
#
# COMPACT_ATOMS: atom_id res chain seq x y z
N MET A 1 54.15 0.47 -7.92
CA MET A 1 53.56 0.29 -6.56
C MET A 1 52.16 0.89 -6.55
N LEU A 2 51.19 0.09 -6.08
CA LEU A 2 49.98 0.42 -5.29
C LEU A 2 49.37 1.84 -5.38
N LYS A 3 48.06 2.07 -5.37
CA LYS A 3 46.79 1.32 -5.49
C LYS A 3 45.70 2.39 -5.23
N LYS A 4 44.51 2.17 -5.79
CA LYS A 4 43.19 2.67 -5.30
C LYS A 4 42.85 4.16 -5.53
N ASN A 5 42.15 4.41 -6.63
CA ASN A 5 41.01 5.34 -6.63
C ASN A 5 39.72 4.52 -6.84
N PHE A 6 39.37 3.70 -5.84
CA PHE A 6 38.14 2.91 -5.79
C PHE A 6 37.20 3.51 -4.74
N LEU A 7 36.86 4.80 -4.86
CA LEU A 7 35.99 5.48 -3.88
C LEU A 7 35.04 6.51 -4.51
N THR A 8 34.52 6.26 -5.71
CA THR A 8 33.43 7.07 -6.27
C THR A 8 32.15 6.30 -6.59
N LYS A 9 32.09 4.99 -6.31
CA LYS A 9 30.91 4.16 -6.63
C LYS A 9 29.81 4.10 -5.56
N ASN A 10 29.97 4.80 -4.43
CA ASN A 10 29.03 4.70 -3.29
C ASN A 10 28.35 6.02 -2.87
N LEU A 11 28.32 7.01 -3.76
CA LEU A 11 27.67 8.30 -3.52
C LEU A 11 26.47 8.58 -4.44
N LEU A 12 25.94 7.57 -5.15
CA LEU A 12 24.53 7.58 -5.52
C LEU A 12 23.71 7.13 -4.31
N LYS A 13 23.75 7.95 -3.26
CA LYS A 13 22.79 7.90 -2.17
C LYS A 13 21.41 8.19 -2.76
N TRP A 14 20.66 7.12 -2.98
CA TRP A 14 19.25 7.01 -2.65
C TRP A 14 18.46 8.33 -2.76
N VAL A 15 18.05 8.65 -3.99
CA VAL A 15 16.85 9.47 -4.19
C VAL A 15 15.69 8.46 -4.19
N PRO A 16 14.78 8.48 -3.22
CA PRO A 16 13.67 7.52 -3.12
C PRO A 16 12.84 7.43 -4.41
N ASN A 17 12.86 8.49 -5.22
CA ASN A 17 12.07 8.62 -6.45
C ASN A 17 12.87 8.34 -7.74
N ASN A 18 14.13 7.91 -7.66
CA ASN A 18 14.90 7.64 -8.88
C ASN A 18 14.34 6.45 -9.66
N GLU A 19 13.97 5.38 -8.95
CA GLU A 19 13.41 4.18 -9.58
C GLU A 19 12.04 4.42 -10.19
N GLN A 20 11.17 5.17 -9.50
CA GLN A 20 9.87 5.58 -10.02
C GLN A 20 10.01 6.32 -11.35
N ARG A 21 10.82 7.39 -11.36
CA ARG A 21 11.08 8.18 -12.57
C ARG A 21 11.69 7.36 -13.70
N LEU A 22 12.53 6.38 -13.38
CA LEU A 22 13.14 5.49 -14.35
C LEU A 22 12.07 4.63 -15.05
N TYR A 23 11.15 4.04 -14.30
CA TYR A 23 10.09 3.20 -14.89
C TYR A 23 9.02 4.03 -15.60
N GLU A 24 8.66 5.21 -15.10
CA GLU A 24 7.75 6.12 -15.79
C GLU A 24 8.33 6.60 -17.13
N LYS A 25 9.62 6.94 -17.14
CA LYS A 25 10.32 7.27 -18.38
C LYS A 25 10.36 6.08 -19.34
N LYS A 26 10.68 4.89 -18.83
CA LYS A 26 10.71 3.65 -19.64
C LYS A 26 9.34 3.36 -20.26
N LEU A 27 8.27 3.49 -19.47
CA LEU A 27 6.89 3.36 -19.98
C LEU A 27 6.61 4.38 -21.08
N THR A 28 7.05 5.63 -20.90
CA THR A 28 6.91 6.68 -21.92
C THR A 28 7.60 6.31 -23.23
N ASP A 29 8.81 5.76 -23.15
CA ASP A 29 9.57 5.35 -24.34
C ASP A 29 8.90 4.15 -25.04
N VAL A 30 8.38 3.19 -24.27
CA VAL A 30 7.59 2.06 -24.78
C VAL A 30 6.32 2.55 -25.48
N MET A 31 5.57 3.47 -24.88
CA MET A 31 4.34 4.01 -25.48
C MET A 31 4.60 4.73 -26.80
N LYS A 32 5.70 5.50 -26.87
CA LYS A 32 6.13 6.13 -28.12
C LYS A 32 6.47 5.10 -29.19
N ARG A 33 7.17 4.01 -28.84
CA ARG A 33 7.49 2.92 -29.78
C ARG A 33 6.24 2.24 -30.31
N LEU A 34 5.24 2.06 -29.46
CA LEU A 34 3.92 1.53 -29.84
C LEU A 34 3.04 2.54 -30.59
N LYS A 35 3.53 3.77 -30.86
CA LYS A 35 2.80 4.87 -31.53
C LYS A 35 1.53 5.31 -30.77
N ILE A 36 1.50 5.13 -29.46
CA ILE A 36 0.41 5.56 -28.58
C ILE A 36 0.73 6.96 -28.05
N GLN A 37 -0.12 7.93 -28.39
CA GLN A 37 0.09 9.32 -27.99
C GLN A 37 -0.52 9.63 -26.62
N ASN A 38 -1.75 9.19 -26.40
CA ASN A 38 -2.51 9.48 -25.19
C ASN A 38 -2.73 8.20 -24.41
N TYR A 39 -2.11 8.15 -23.23
CA TYR A 39 -2.28 7.06 -22.28
C TYR A 39 -2.33 7.63 -20.86
N ASN A 40 -3.01 6.91 -19.99
CA ASN A 40 -3.05 7.16 -18.56
C ASN A 40 -2.50 5.92 -17.85
N PHE A 41 -1.87 6.13 -16.71
CA PHE A 41 -1.35 5.02 -15.92
C PHE A 41 -1.36 5.36 -14.44
N ASN A 42 -1.37 4.31 -13.63
CA ASN A 42 -1.25 4.41 -12.19
C ASN A 42 -0.45 3.23 -11.66
N TRP A 43 0.18 3.44 -10.51
CA TRP A 43 0.75 2.39 -9.68
C TRP A 43 0.31 2.65 -8.24
N GLU A 44 -0.56 1.79 -7.73
CA GLU A 44 -1.03 1.87 -6.35
C GLU A 44 -0.07 1.11 -5.43
N ARG A 45 -0.47 0.85 -4.18
CA ARG A 45 0.36 0.06 -3.27
C ARG A 45 0.52 -1.40 -3.71
N THR A 46 -0.50 -1.97 -4.35
CA THR A 46 -0.58 -3.41 -4.65
C THR A 46 -0.93 -3.73 -6.10
N SER A 47 -1.15 -2.72 -6.93
CA SER A 47 -1.64 -2.84 -8.29
C SER A 47 -1.02 -1.79 -9.20
N CYS A 48 -1.13 -2.01 -10.51
CA CYS A 48 -0.77 -1.05 -11.54
C CYS A 48 -1.70 -1.22 -12.74
N PHE A 49 -2.01 -0.12 -13.41
CA PHE A 49 -2.65 -0.19 -14.72
C PHE A 49 -2.06 0.83 -15.69
N VAL A 50 -2.23 0.53 -16.97
CA VAL A 50 -1.94 1.42 -18.07
C VAL A 50 -3.08 1.31 -19.08
N GLU A 51 -3.69 2.43 -19.40
CA GLU A 51 -4.85 2.50 -20.29
C GLU A 51 -4.61 3.51 -21.41
N PHE A 52 -5.10 3.19 -22.60
CA PHE A 52 -4.91 4.02 -23.77
C PHE A 52 -5.96 3.73 -24.84
N HIS A 53 -6.12 4.70 -25.74
CA HIS A 53 -6.89 4.51 -26.96
C HIS A 53 -5.95 4.12 -28.10
N TYR A 54 -6.34 3.10 -28.86
CA TYR A 54 -5.68 2.73 -30.09
C TYR A 54 -6.73 2.47 -31.16
N ASN A 55 -6.66 3.23 -32.26
CA ASN A 55 -7.74 3.39 -33.22
C ASN A 55 -9.04 3.81 -32.50
N GLU A 56 -10.15 3.12 -32.74
CA GLU A 56 -11.45 3.40 -32.11
C GLU A 56 -11.69 2.63 -30.80
N ASN A 57 -10.70 1.84 -30.34
CA ASN A 57 -10.87 0.93 -29.22
C ASN A 57 -10.11 1.41 -27.98
N PHE A 58 -10.68 1.11 -26.82
CA PHE A 58 -10.05 1.33 -25.52
C PHE A 58 -9.37 0.04 -25.04
N TYR A 59 -8.16 0.19 -24.51
CA TYR A 59 -7.36 -0.91 -23.98
C TYR A 59 -6.86 -0.55 -22.60
N ARG A 60 -6.85 -1.53 -21.70
CA ARG A 60 -6.29 -1.39 -20.35
C ARG A 60 -5.51 -2.64 -19.96
N PHE A 61 -4.22 -2.46 -19.74
CA PHE A 61 -3.33 -3.45 -19.15
C PHE A 61 -3.32 -3.26 -17.65
N GLU A 62 -3.54 -4.33 -16.89
CA GLU A 62 -3.57 -4.27 -15.43
C GLU A 62 -2.79 -5.42 -14.81
N HIS A 63 -2.02 -5.11 -13.79
CA HIS A 63 -1.25 -6.06 -13.02
C HIS A 63 -1.42 -5.84 -11.53
N SER A 64 -1.27 -6.89 -10.73
CA SER A 64 -1.35 -6.78 -9.28
C SER A 64 -0.52 -7.85 -8.60
N ILE A 65 -0.17 -7.59 -7.34
CA ILE A 65 0.53 -8.57 -6.49
C ILE A 65 -0.27 -9.87 -6.40
N GLU A 66 -1.60 -9.78 -6.30
CA GLU A 66 -2.47 -10.95 -6.22
C GLU A 66 -2.45 -11.78 -7.52
N LYS A 67 -2.52 -11.12 -8.68
CA LYS A 67 -2.43 -11.79 -10.00
C LYS A 67 -1.07 -12.45 -10.19
N ALA A 68 0.01 -11.74 -9.85
CA ALA A 68 1.38 -12.28 -9.92
C ALA A 68 1.53 -13.51 -9.02
N LYS A 69 1.05 -13.43 -7.78
CA LYS A 69 1.14 -14.51 -6.79
C LYS A 69 0.40 -15.78 -7.25
N LYS A 70 -0.76 -15.64 -7.90
CA LYS A 70 -1.50 -16.76 -8.50
C LYS A 70 -0.69 -17.51 -9.56
N ASN A 71 0.22 -16.82 -10.24
CA ASN A 71 1.11 -17.37 -11.25
C ASN A 71 2.50 -17.74 -10.69
N GLY A 72 2.68 -17.74 -9.36
CA GLY A 72 3.95 -18.09 -8.71
C GLY A 72 5.01 -16.97 -8.74
N ILE A 73 4.64 -15.76 -9.14
CA ILE A 73 5.53 -14.59 -9.18
C ILE A 73 5.36 -13.79 -7.90
N ILE A 74 6.46 -13.39 -7.27
CA ILE A 74 6.46 -12.62 -6.01
C ILE A 74 6.76 -11.16 -6.32
N LEU A 75 5.78 -10.29 -6.09
CA LEU A 75 5.91 -8.83 -6.16
C LEU A 75 5.63 -8.21 -4.80
N TYR A 76 6.34 -7.15 -4.45
CA TYR A 76 6.25 -6.55 -3.12
C TYR A 76 5.38 -5.31 -3.08
N ASN A 77 5.32 -4.56 -4.17
CA ASN A 77 4.57 -3.30 -4.24
C ASN A 77 4.07 -3.03 -5.68
N GLY A 78 3.25 -1.99 -5.87
CA GLY A 78 2.76 -1.63 -7.19
C GLY A 78 3.82 -1.05 -8.13
N LEU A 79 4.96 -0.57 -7.64
CA LEU A 79 6.09 -0.19 -8.50
C LEU A 79 6.73 -1.42 -9.16
N ASP A 80 6.80 -2.55 -8.45
CA ASP A 80 7.20 -3.83 -9.05
C ASP A 80 6.18 -4.28 -10.10
N CYS A 81 4.88 -4.10 -9.84
CA CYS A 81 3.84 -4.35 -10.83
C CYS A 81 4.03 -3.46 -12.08
N LEU A 82 4.32 -2.17 -11.91
CA LEU A 82 4.61 -1.25 -13.02
C LEU A 82 5.84 -1.69 -13.81
N ARG A 83 6.90 -2.10 -13.12
CA ARG A 83 8.13 -2.60 -13.73
C ARG A 83 7.84 -3.80 -14.63
N GLU A 84 7.15 -4.82 -14.12
CA GLU A 84 6.82 -6.02 -14.90
C GLU A 84 5.87 -5.71 -16.07
N LEU A 85 4.86 -4.87 -15.85
CA LEU A 85 3.92 -4.46 -16.89
C LEU A 85 4.68 -3.71 -18.00
N THR A 86 5.53 -2.76 -17.64
CA THR A 86 6.36 -2.01 -18.60
C THR A 86 7.32 -2.94 -19.35
N GLN A 87 7.93 -3.93 -18.67
CA GLN A 87 8.79 -4.91 -19.31
C GLN A 87 8.02 -5.76 -20.33
N SER A 88 6.82 -6.21 -19.98
CA SER A 88 5.96 -6.98 -20.88
C SER A 88 5.59 -6.18 -22.15
N LEU A 89 5.30 -4.88 -22.00
CA LEU A 89 5.05 -4.00 -23.15
C LEU A 89 6.31 -3.75 -23.99
N GLU A 90 7.49 -3.68 -23.36
CA GLU A 90 8.77 -3.57 -24.08
C GLU A 90 9.08 -4.85 -24.88
N ASP A 91 8.80 -6.02 -24.30
CA ASP A 91 8.96 -7.30 -24.97
C ASP A 91 8.01 -7.39 -26.18
N LEU A 92 6.78 -6.89 -26.04
CA LEU A 92 5.84 -6.73 -27.14
C LEU A 92 6.38 -5.80 -28.24
N CYS A 93 6.99 -4.67 -27.89
CA CYS A 93 7.68 -3.82 -28.86
C CYS A 93 8.78 -4.60 -29.60
N GLY A 94 9.59 -5.39 -28.87
CA GLY A 94 10.64 -6.20 -29.46
C GLY A 94 10.13 -7.29 -30.41
N ILE A 95 8.94 -7.83 -30.18
CA ILE A 95 8.26 -8.76 -31.08
C ILE A 95 7.85 -8.05 -32.38
N ILE A 96 7.23 -6.87 -32.25
CA ILE A 96 6.77 -6.05 -33.38
C ILE A 96 7.97 -5.57 -34.21
N ASP A 97 9.03 -5.07 -33.58
CA ASP A 97 10.23 -4.56 -34.23
C ASP A 97 10.98 -5.63 -35.04
N ARG A 98 10.82 -6.92 -34.70
CA ARG A 98 11.37 -8.04 -35.47
C ARG A 98 10.56 -8.36 -36.73
N GLY A 99 9.48 -7.65 -37.01
CA GLY A 99 8.62 -7.87 -38.17
C GLY A 99 7.65 -9.03 -38.01
N MET A 100 7.31 -9.38 -36.76
CA MET A 100 6.14 -10.25 -36.50
C MET A 100 4.85 -9.44 -36.73
N ASN A 101 3.72 -9.90 -36.20
CA ASN A 101 2.44 -9.20 -36.39
C ASN A 101 2.43 -7.79 -35.78
N ASP A 102 1.61 -6.91 -36.37
CA ASP A 102 1.37 -5.55 -35.87
C ASP A 102 0.73 -5.55 -34.48
N LEU A 103 0.88 -4.43 -33.77
CA LEU A 103 0.28 -4.23 -32.44
C LEU A 103 -1.21 -4.57 -32.41
N GLU A 104 -1.95 -4.16 -33.45
CA GLU A 104 -3.39 -4.38 -33.56
C GLU A 104 -3.77 -5.87 -33.48
N THR A 105 -2.99 -6.74 -34.12
CA THR A 105 -3.22 -8.19 -34.06
C THR A 105 -3.09 -8.71 -32.63
N TRP A 106 -2.06 -8.26 -31.91
CA TRP A 106 -1.78 -8.69 -30.54
C TRP A 106 -2.82 -8.21 -29.53
N ILE A 107 -3.27 -6.96 -29.65
CA ILE A 107 -4.21 -6.37 -28.69
C ILE A 107 -5.67 -6.64 -29.05
N SER A 108 -5.97 -7.19 -30.23
CA SER A 108 -7.34 -7.43 -30.71
C SER A 108 -8.23 -8.21 -29.72
N GLY A 109 -7.66 -9.18 -28.99
CA GLY A 109 -8.34 -9.97 -27.96
C GLY A 109 -8.46 -9.28 -26.60
N MET A 110 -7.88 -8.09 -26.43
CA MET A 110 -7.83 -7.34 -25.18
C MET A 110 -8.74 -6.10 -25.19
N LYS A 111 -9.56 -5.94 -26.24
CA LYS A 111 -10.52 -4.83 -26.36
C LYS A 111 -11.46 -4.84 -25.16
N GLN A 112 -11.55 -3.70 -24.48
CA GLN A 112 -12.45 -3.52 -23.35
C GLN A 112 -13.54 -2.53 -23.73
N SER A 113 -14.76 -2.79 -23.26
CA SER A 113 -15.80 -1.77 -23.27
C SER A 113 -15.47 -0.73 -22.18
N PRO A 114 -15.66 0.58 -22.41
CA PRO A 114 -15.39 1.60 -21.39
C PRO A 114 -16.23 1.40 -20.10
N SER A 115 -17.34 0.66 -20.18
CA SER A 115 -18.22 0.30 -19.06
C SER A 115 -17.76 -0.89 -18.22
N GLU A 116 -16.76 -1.66 -18.66
CA GLU A 116 -16.27 -2.85 -17.95
C GLU A 116 -15.22 -2.55 -16.87
N THR A 117 -15.04 -1.26 -16.53
CA THR A 117 -14.40 -0.88 -15.27
C THR A 117 -15.25 -1.44 -14.14
N LYS A 118 -14.99 -2.70 -13.76
CA LYS A 118 -15.64 -3.40 -12.67
C LYS A 118 -15.53 -2.47 -11.47
N MET A 119 -16.66 -1.90 -11.03
CA MET A 119 -16.74 -1.29 -9.72
C MET A 119 -16.11 -2.30 -8.75
N PRO A 120 -15.13 -1.91 -7.91
CA PRO A 120 -14.68 -2.79 -6.87
C PRO A 120 -15.93 -3.13 -6.06
N GLY A 121 -16.29 -4.42 -6.03
CA GLY A 121 -17.37 -4.90 -5.19
C GLY A 121 -17.02 -4.49 -3.77
N PHE A 122 -17.73 -3.49 -3.24
CA PHE A 122 -17.63 -3.14 -1.84
C PHE A 122 -18.13 -4.36 -1.06
N GLN A 123 -17.20 -5.20 -0.60
CA GLN A 123 -17.50 -6.19 0.42
C GLN A 123 -17.65 -5.40 1.72
N GLU A 124 -18.89 -5.02 2.04
CA GLU A 124 -19.26 -4.39 3.30
C GLU A 124 -19.15 -5.46 4.41
N GLU A 125 -17.94 -5.76 4.85
CA GLU A 125 -17.69 -6.54 6.06
C GLU A 125 -17.35 -5.59 7.22
N PHE A 126 -18.40 -5.06 7.85
CA PHE A 126 -18.32 -4.53 9.21
C PHE A 126 -19.21 -5.37 10.13
N GLU A 127 -18.76 -6.60 10.44
CA GLU A 127 -19.35 -7.35 11.54
C GLU A 127 -18.62 -7.01 12.84
N ILE A 128 -18.93 -5.85 13.45
CA ILE A 128 -18.63 -5.63 14.86
C ILE A 128 -19.90 -5.86 15.67
N ARG A 129 -20.10 -7.11 16.10
CA ARG A 129 -21.11 -7.49 17.09
C ARG A 129 -20.73 -6.92 18.45
N TYR A 130 -21.10 -5.66 18.71
CA TYR A 130 -21.21 -5.17 20.07
C TYR A 130 -22.46 -5.80 20.70
N LYS A 131 -22.24 -6.77 21.59
CA LYS A 131 -23.28 -7.38 22.43
C LYS A 131 -24.09 -6.28 23.13
N THR A 132 -25.34 -6.06 22.72
CA THR A 132 -26.33 -5.37 23.57
C THR A 132 -26.87 -6.35 24.60
N LEU A 133 -26.08 -6.63 25.64
CA LEU A 133 -26.62 -7.06 26.92
C LEU A 133 -26.74 -5.81 27.78
N GLY A 134 -27.93 -5.24 27.83
CA GLY A 134 -28.13 -3.97 28.54
C GLY A 134 -29.56 -3.45 28.57
N ARG A 135 -30.55 -4.34 28.64
CA ARG A 135 -31.85 -3.97 29.22
C ARG A 135 -32.28 -5.07 30.17
N GLN A 136 -31.74 -5.03 31.38
CA GLN A 136 -32.35 -5.70 32.52
C GLN A 136 -32.64 -4.66 33.59
N ASN A 137 -33.88 -4.73 34.04
CA ASN A 137 -34.54 -3.85 34.97
C ASN A 137 -33.85 -3.85 36.34
N TYR A 138 -34.05 -2.74 37.04
CA TYR A 138 -33.83 -2.59 38.47
C TYR A 138 -34.29 -3.81 39.25
N ALA A 139 -33.34 -4.47 39.92
CA ALA A 139 -33.59 -5.21 41.15
C ALA A 139 -32.36 -5.02 42.04
N GLU A 140 -32.59 -4.30 43.14
CA GLU A 140 -31.91 -4.45 44.44
C GLU A 140 -31.24 -5.82 44.61
N TYR A 141 -30.01 -5.88 45.14
CA TYR A 141 -29.62 -6.72 46.29
C TYR A 141 -28.09 -6.77 46.50
N ASN A 142 -27.69 -6.37 47.71
CA ASN A 142 -26.57 -6.77 48.57
C ASN A 142 -25.11 -6.78 48.08
N THR A 143 -24.36 -5.85 48.66
CA THR A 143 -22.96 -5.47 48.43
C THR A 143 -21.89 -6.41 49.00
N GLU A 144 -22.22 -7.64 49.40
CA GLU A 144 -21.27 -8.47 50.18
C GLU A 144 -20.64 -9.67 49.45
N GLU A 145 -21.21 -10.15 48.33
CA GLU A 145 -20.66 -11.35 47.64
C GLU A 145 -19.63 -11.06 46.53
N LEU A 146 -19.40 -9.81 46.13
CA LEU A 146 -18.46 -9.48 45.04
C LEU A 146 -16.98 -9.36 45.47
N LYS A 147 -16.67 -9.53 46.77
CA LYS A 147 -15.29 -9.41 47.29
C LYS A 147 -14.43 -10.65 47.07
N GLU A 148 -15.00 -11.81 46.74
CA GLU A 148 -14.23 -13.06 46.66
C GLU A 148 -13.72 -13.43 45.25
N LEU A 149 -14.08 -12.69 44.18
CA LEU A 149 -13.82 -13.15 42.80
C LEU A 149 -12.76 -12.37 42.00
N PHE A 150 -12.16 -11.29 42.53
CA PHE A 150 -11.18 -10.50 41.77
C PHE A 150 -9.97 -10.09 42.63
N PRO A 151 -8.81 -10.76 42.53
CA PRO A 151 -7.58 -10.32 43.18
C PRO A 151 -6.78 -9.45 42.21
N PHE A 152 -7.26 -8.26 41.83
CA PHE A 152 -6.43 -7.34 41.04
C PHE A 152 -6.71 -5.87 41.38
N GLY A 153 -5.73 -5.26 42.05
CA GLY A 153 -5.30 -3.87 41.91
C GLY A 153 -6.29 -2.76 42.26
N THR A 154 -6.24 -2.25 43.49
CA THR A 154 -6.81 -0.94 43.82
C THR A 154 -6.05 0.14 43.07
N GLU A 155 -6.64 0.75 42.04
CA GLU A 155 -6.13 2.03 41.53
C GLU A 155 -6.41 3.13 42.57
N PRO A 156 -5.39 3.92 42.96
CA PRO A 156 -5.56 4.98 43.93
C PRO A 156 -6.46 6.10 43.38
N SER A 157 -7.35 6.58 44.23
CA SER A 157 -8.30 7.64 43.84
C SER A 157 -7.57 8.94 43.49
N LEU A 158 -8.18 9.72 42.59
CA LEU A 158 -7.67 10.98 42.04
C LEU A 158 -7.24 12.03 43.10
N LYS A 159 -7.66 11.88 44.36
CA LYS A 159 -7.23 12.71 45.50
C LYS A 159 -5.81 12.38 45.99
N GLU A 160 -5.32 11.16 45.79
CA GLU A 160 -3.95 10.77 46.21
C GLU A 160 -2.88 11.26 45.21
N PHE A 161 -3.26 11.52 43.95
CA PHE A 161 -2.34 12.01 42.92
C PHE A 161 -1.91 13.46 43.16
N THR A 162 -2.77 14.28 43.77
CA THR A 162 -2.49 15.69 44.05
C THR A 162 -1.62 15.88 45.30
N GLN A 163 -1.78 15.02 46.31
CA GLN A 163 -0.96 15.08 47.53
C GLN A 163 0.50 14.68 47.26
N ASN A 164 0.72 13.63 46.45
CA ASN A 164 2.06 13.16 46.10
C ASN A 164 2.91 14.17 45.29
N GLN A 165 2.28 15.07 44.51
CA GLN A 165 3.01 16.13 43.81
C GLN A 165 3.46 17.29 44.71
N ILE A 166 2.73 17.54 45.81
CA ILE A 166 3.08 18.60 46.77
C ILE A 166 4.27 18.14 47.63
N ASP A 167 4.28 16.87 48.05
CA ASP A 167 5.33 16.32 48.90
C ASP A 167 6.68 16.23 48.17
N GLN A 168 6.70 15.86 46.88
CA GLN A 168 7.94 15.82 46.09
C GLN A 168 8.55 17.21 45.85
N ARG A 169 7.72 18.26 45.70
CA ARG A 169 8.22 19.64 45.56
C ARG A 169 8.83 20.19 46.86
N SER A 170 8.35 19.74 48.02
CA SER A 170 8.90 20.13 49.32
C SER A 170 10.28 19.50 49.61
N LEU A 171 10.50 18.27 49.12
CA LEU A 171 11.76 17.55 49.30
C LEU A 171 12.88 18.07 48.38
N LEU A 172 12.55 18.53 47.17
CA LEU A 172 13.53 19.09 46.24
C LEU A 172 14.11 20.45 46.73
N ASN A 173 13.31 21.22 47.46
CA ASN A 173 13.72 22.52 48.02
C ASN A 173 14.54 22.40 49.32
N LYS A 174 14.53 21.23 49.97
CA LYS A 174 15.32 20.96 51.18
C LYS A 174 16.72 20.39 50.91
N ALA A 175 17.01 20.03 49.66
CA ALA A 175 18.31 19.49 49.22
C ALA A 175 19.22 20.53 48.52
N ARG A 176 18.87 21.82 48.59
CA ARG A 176 19.62 22.93 47.96
C ARG A 176 20.03 24.05 48.93
N LEU A 177 20.07 23.79 50.23
CA LEU A 177 20.68 24.65 51.24
C LEU A 177 21.75 23.87 52.01
#